data_AF-A0A1C2HXY2-F1
#
_entry.id   AF-A0A1C2HXY2-F1
#
_cell.length_a   1.000
_cell.length_b   1.000
_cell.length_c   1.000
_cell.angle_alpha   90.00
_cell.angle_beta   90.00
_cell.angle_gamma   90.00
#
_symmetry.space_group_name_H-M   'P 1'
#
loop_
_entity.id
_entity.type
_entity.pdbx_description
1 polymer ?
#
loop_
_entity_poly.entity_id
_entity_poly.type
_entity_poly.pdbx_seq_one_letter_code
_entity_poly.pdbx_strand_id
1 'polypeptide(L)'
;MMSSPQQYESNSETPPASAWVRFLRSYGPTSNNLTMFDEYVSGALDRAKIQPISISTPLLDDMVQHIESSAPGSLLIAGTAGDGKTYHCRALWTQIGGDPKVWASKGNVKEHCLADGRMAVFIKDLSEFNGDESDFSLQRLENSVLGGDNSEIVILV
;
A
#
# COMPACT_ATOMS: atom_id res chain seq x y z
N MET A 1 -49.60 32.42 -29.06
CA MET A 1 -48.16 32.31 -29.40
C MET A 1 -47.42 32.02 -28.10
N MET A 2 -47.25 30.73 -27.84
CA MET A 2 -45.95 30.07 -27.64
C MET A 2 -45.35 30.31 -26.24
N SER A 3 -45.81 29.49 -25.30
CA SER A 3 -45.15 29.22 -24.03
C SER A 3 -43.85 28.48 -24.30
N SER A 4 -42.72 29.06 -23.89
CA SER A 4 -41.40 28.44 -23.98
C SER A 4 -41.34 27.16 -23.15
N PRO A 5 -40.72 26.06 -23.63
CA PRO A 5 -40.52 24.88 -22.80
C PRO A 5 -39.45 25.17 -21.76
N GLN A 6 -39.78 24.96 -20.48
CA GLN A 6 -38.78 24.84 -19.41
C GLN A 6 -37.84 23.70 -19.75
N GLN A 7 -36.56 24.03 -19.95
CA GLN A 7 -35.49 23.05 -20.04
C GLN A 7 -35.40 22.34 -18.68
N TYR A 8 -35.76 21.06 -18.65
CA TYR A 8 -35.39 20.17 -17.56
C TYR A 8 -33.87 20.02 -17.62
N GLU A 9 -33.16 20.67 -16.69
CA GLU A 9 -31.79 20.30 -16.37
C GLU A 9 -31.82 18.83 -15.91
N SER A 10 -31.33 17.93 -16.76
CA SER A 10 -31.04 16.56 -16.36
C SER A 10 -29.82 16.61 -15.44
N ASN A 11 -30.08 16.84 -14.16
CA ASN A 11 -29.10 16.57 -13.12
C ASN A 11 -28.92 15.05 -13.07
N SER A 12 -28.09 14.53 -13.98
CA SER A 12 -27.72 13.12 -14.02
C SER A 12 -26.75 12.84 -12.87
N GLU A 13 -27.30 12.88 -11.65
CA GLU A 13 -26.64 12.28 -10.51
C GLU A 13 -26.40 10.82 -10.87
N THR A 14 -25.13 10.49 -11.11
CA THR A 14 -24.71 9.11 -11.35
C THR A 14 -25.30 8.26 -10.23
N PRO A 15 -26.15 7.27 -10.54
CA PRO A 15 -26.82 6.50 -9.50
C PRO A 15 -25.74 5.85 -8.61
N PRO A 16 -25.92 5.77 -7.29
CA PRO A 16 -24.88 5.29 -6.35
C PRO A 16 -24.28 3.94 -6.74
N ALA A 17 -25.08 3.08 -7.37
CA ALA A 17 -24.67 1.77 -7.88
C ALA A 17 -23.63 1.85 -9.01
N SER A 18 -23.63 2.90 -9.84
CA SER A 18 -22.67 3.05 -10.94
C SER A 18 -21.24 3.34 -10.46
N ALA A 19 -21.10 4.07 -9.34
CA ALA A 19 -19.82 4.27 -8.67
C ALA A 19 -19.29 2.95 -8.10
N TRP A 20 -20.16 2.16 -7.45
CA TRP A 20 -19.87 0.83 -6.96
C TRP A 20 -19.46 -0.15 -8.05
N VAL A 21 -20.17 -0.17 -9.18
CA VAL A 21 -19.83 -1.05 -10.31
C VAL A 21 -18.50 -0.65 -10.94
N ARG A 22 -18.18 0.66 -11.03
CA ARG A 22 -16.85 1.11 -11.49
C ARG A 22 -15.74 0.74 -10.53
N PHE A 23 -15.98 0.82 -9.22
CA PHE A 23 -15.04 0.37 -8.19
C PHE A 23 -14.81 -1.13 -8.26
N LEU A 24 -15.85 -1.96 -8.32
CA LEU A 24 -15.69 -3.41 -8.43
C LEU A 24 -14.93 -3.84 -9.70
N ARG A 25 -15.05 -3.07 -10.79
CA ARG A 25 -14.24 -3.31 -12.01
C ARG A 25 -12.75 -3.10 -11.79
N SER A 26 -12.30 -2.36 -10.77
CA SER A 26 -10.87 -2.27 -10.45
C SER A 26 -10.29 -3.56 -9.86
N TYR A 27 -11.14 -4.49 -9.43
CA TYR A 27 -10.76 -5.82 -8.93
C TYR A 27 -10.91 -6.92 -9.98
N GLY A 28 -11.47 -6.60 -11.16
CA GLY A 28 -11.66 -7.57 -12.24
C GLY A 28 -10.50 -7.55 -13.26
N PRO A 29 -10.36 -8.61 -14.07
CA PRO A 29 -9.43 -8.60 -15.20
C PRO A 29 -9.87 -7.54 -16.22
N THR A 30 -9.06 -6.51 -16.45
CA THR A 30 -9.25 -5.55 -17.53
C THR A 30 -8.14 -5.70 -18.56
N SER A 31 -8.39 -5.31 -19.81
CA SER A 31 -7.40 -5.34 -20.89
C SER A 31 -6.15 -4.50 -20.61
N ASN A 32 -6.23 -3.56 -19.65
CA ASN A 32 -5.07 -2.90 -19.05
C ASN A 32 -4.67 -3.64 -17.77
N ASN A 33 -3.39 -4.00 -17.69
CA ASN A 33 -2.72 -4.70 -16.58
C ASN A 33 -2.61 -3.85 -15.29
N LEU A 34 -3.48 -2.84 -15.11
CA LEU A 34 -3.47 -1.89 -13.99
C LEU A 34 -4.39 -2.29 -12.84
N THR A 35 -5.26 -3.29 -13.05
CA THR A 35 -6.03 -3.89 -11.98
C THR A 35 -5.13 -4.82 -11.17
N MET A 36 -5.21 -4.73 -9.84
CA MET A 36 -4.30 -5.31 -8.83
C MET A 36 -3.13 -4.45 -8.34
N PHE A 37 -2.95 -3.22 -8.84
CA PHE A 37 -1.99 -2.28 -8.21
C PHE A 37 -2.64 -1.48 -7.09
N ASP A 38 -2.00 -1.53 -5.93
CA ASP A 38 -2.46 -0.92 -4.69
C ASP A 38 -2.64 0.61 -4.80
N GLU A 39 -1.75 1.25 -5.55
CA GLU A 39 -1.78 2.69 -5.86
C GLU A 39 -3.03 3.07 -6.67
N TYR A 40 -3.46 2.21 -7.60
CA TYR A 40 -4.62 2.45 -8.45
C TYR A 40 -5.94 2.26 -7.70
N VAL A 41 -6.00 1.24 -6.83
CA VAL A 41 -7.16 0.98 -5.96
C VAL A 41 -7.34 2.12 -4.95
N SER A 42 -6.25 2.58 -4.32
CA SER A 42 -6.28 3.70 -3.37
C SER A 42 -6.79 5.00 -4.02
N GLY A 43 -6.29 5.35 -5.21
CA GLY A 43 -6.76 6.53 -5.94
C GLY A 43 -8.21 6.43 -6.45
N ALA A 44 -8.71 5.22 -6.73
CA ALA A 44 -10.10 5.00 -7.13
C ALA A 44 -11.09 5.13 -5.96
N LEU A 45 -10.67 4.74 -4.75
CA LEU A 45 -11.46 4.85 -3.51
C LEU A 45 -11.77 6.31 -3.15
N ASP A 46 -10.76 7.18 -3.21
CA ASP A 46 -10.90 8.61 -2.91
C ASP A 46 -11.95 9.29 -3.80
N ARG A 47 -12.02 8.89 -5.08
CA ARG A 47 -12.98 9.44 -6.05
C ARG A 47 -14.39 8.88 -5.88
N ALA A 48 -14.51 7.64 -5.43
CA ALA A 48 -15.79 6.96 -5.34
C ALA A 48 -16.53 7.21 -4.02
N LYS A 49 -15.84 7.66 -2.96
CA LYS A 49 -16.38 7.80 -1.59
C LYS A 49 -17.04 6.50 -1.08
N ILE A 50 -16.45 5.35 -1.43
CA ILE A 50 -16.94 4.02 -1.07
C ILE A 50 -16.02 3.40 -0.02
N GLN A 51 -16.61 2.68 0.95
CA GLN A 51 -15.87 1.85 1.90
C GLN A 51 -15.11 0.74 1.14
N PRO A 52 -13.77 0.64 1.28
CA PRO A 52 -12.99 -0.37 0.59
C PRO A 52 -13.42 -1.79 0.97
N ILE A 53 -13.26 -2.73 0.03
CA ILE A 53 -13.28 -4.14 0.38
C ILE A 53 -11.97 -4.43 1.12
N SER A 54 -12.08 -4.71 2.41
CA SER A 54 -10.94 -5.16 3.21
C SER A 54 -10.79 -6.67 3.05
N ILE A 55 -9.62 -7.09 2.59
CA ILE A 55 -9.20 -8.48 2.60
C ILE A 55 -8.41 -8.70 3.88
N SER A 56 -8.74 -9.75 4.63
CA SER A 56 -8.02 -10.11 5.85
C SER A 56 -6.54 -10.33 5.54
N THR A 57 -5.67 -9.79 6.39
CA THR A 57 -4.22 -9.94 6.34
C THR A 57 -3.82 -10.88 7.50
N PRO A 58 -3.82 -12.21 7.32
CA PRO A 58 -3.83 -13.15 8.45
C PRO A 58 -2.59 -13.10 9.33
N LEU A 59 -1.45 -12.69 8.76
CA LEU A 59 -0.17 -12.56 9.45
C LEU A 59 0.10 -11.12 9.96
N LEU A 60 -0.88 -10.21 9.82
CA LEU A 60 -0.67 -8.81 10.20
C LEU A 60 -0.34 -8.67 11.69
N ASP A 61 -1.12 -9.33 12.53
CA ASP A 61 -0.96 -9.26 13.98
C ASP A 61 0.41 -9.82 14.39
N ASP A 62 0.85 -10.93 13.78
CA ASP A 62 2.17 -11.52 14.02
C ASP A 62 3.31 -10.57 13.60
N MET A 63 3.18 -9.89 12.45
CA MET A 63 4.16 -8.91 11.97
C MET A 63 4.24 -7.69 12.90
N VAL A 64 3.10 -7.18 13.35
CA VAL A 64 3.04 -6.05 14.30
C VAL A 64 3.66 -6.46 15.62
N GLN A 65 3.29 -7.63 16.15
CA GLN A 65 3.85 -8.15 17.39
C GLN A 65 5.37 -8.32 17.29
N HIS A 66 5.89 -8.80 16.16
CA HIS A 66 7.34 -8.90 15.94
C HIS A 66 8.00 -7.51 16.02
N ILE A 67 7.44 -6.51 15.32
CA ILE A 67 7.94 -5.14 15.39
C ILE A 67 7.89 -4.62 16.83
N GLU A 68 6.76 -4.75 17.53
CA GLU A 68 6.58 -4.22 18.89
C GLU A 68 7.41 -4.95 19.96
N SER A 69 7.78 -6.21 19.72
CA SER A 69 8.58 -7.00 20.67
C SER A 69 10.02 -6.49 20.84
N SER A 70 10.47 -5.61 19.97
CA SER A 70 11.87 -5.17 19.86
C SER A 70 12.88 -6.31 19.68
N ALA A 71 12.40 -7.50 19.28
CA ALA A 71 13.26 -8.60 18.93
C ALA A 71 14.11 -8.24 17.69
N PRO A 72 15.39 -8.65 17.65
CA PRO A 72 16.20 -8.48 16.46
C PRO A 72 15.60 -9.25 15.28
N GLY A 73 15.81 -8.73 14.07
CA GLY A 73 15.45 -9.42 12.84
C GLY A 73 14.51 -8.64 11.93
N SER A 74 14.80 -8.73 10.64
CA SER A 74 14.02 -8.14 9.55
C SER A 74 12.86 -9.04 9.09
N LEU A 75 11.87 -8.45 8.42
CA LEU A 75 10.71 -9.15 7.87
C LEU A 75 10.84 -9.27 6.34
N LEU A 76 10.63 -10.48 5.81
CA LEU A 76 10.52 -10.73 4.36
C LEU A 76 9.09 -11.19 4.03
N ILE A 77 8.37 -10.37 3.27
CA ILE A 77 7.03 -10.66 2.77
C ILE A 77 7.17 -11.23 1.35
N ALA A 78 7.38 -12.54 1.24
CA ALA A 78 7.51 -13.22 -0.04
C ALA A 78 6.18 -13.78 -0.57
N GLY A 79 6.09 -14.01 -1.88
CA GLY A 79 4.88 -14.47 -2.56
C GLY A 79 4.96 -14.26 -4.08
N THR A 80 4.07 -14.91 -4.82
CA THR A 80 3.98 -14.80 -6.29
C THR A 80 3.45 -13.42 -6.70
N ALA A 81 3.61 -13.07 -7.97
CA ALA A 81 2.93 -11.90 -8.53
C ALA A 81 1.42 -12.05 -8.40
N GLY A 82 0.74 -11.02 -7.89
CA GLY A 82 -0.70 -11.06 -7.63
C GLY A 82 -1.12 -11.55 -6.25
N ASP A 83 -0.21 -12.12 -5.43
CA ASP A 83 -0.52 -12.58 -4.07
C ASP A 83 -0.77 -11.44 -3.06
N GLY A 84 -0.64 -10.18 -3.50
CA GLY A 84 -0.96 -9.02 -2.67
C GLY A 84 0.11 -8.68 -1.63
N LYS A 85 1.39 -9.00 -1.88
CA LYS A 85 2.51 -8.65 -0.98
C LYS A 85 2.53 -7.15 -0.64
N THR A 86 2.43 -6.28 -1.66
CA THR A 86 2.36 -4.83 -1.50
C THR A 86 1.16 -4.39 -0.67
N TYR A 87 0.01 -5.08 -0.80
CA TYR A 87 -1.18 -4.83 0.02
C TYR A 87 -0.93 -5.18 1.49
N HIS A 88 -0.34 -6.35 1.78
CA HIS A 88 0.01 -6.77 3.14
C HIS A 88 1.00 -5.80 3.77
N CYS A 89 1.97 -5.34 2.97
CA CYS A 89 2.97 -4.39 3.41
C CYS A 89 2.38 -3.00 3.71
N ARG A 90 1.44 -2.51 2.88
CA ARG A 90 0.68 -1.28 3.18
C ARG A 90 -0.17 -1.43 4.44
N ALA A 91 -0.79 -2.59 4.65
CA ALA A 91 -1.58 -2.87 5.83
C ALA A 91 -0.70 -2.76 7.09
N LEU A 92 0.50 -3.36 7.06
CA LEU A 92 1.49 -3.23 8.13
C LEU A 92 1.91 -1.78 8.36
N TRP A 93 2.31 -1.06 7.30
CA TRP A 93 2.64 0.37 7.36
C TRP A 93 1.56 1.20 8.06
N THR A 94 0.30 0.98 7.69
CA THR A 94 -0.84 1.70 8.26
C THR A 94 -1.02 1.33 9.74
N GLN A 95 -0.90 0.04 10.07
CA GLN A 95 -1.13 -0.47 11.41
C GLN A 95 -0.09 0.02 12.42
N ILE A 96 1.17 0.20 11.99
CA ILE A 96 2.23 0.76 12.85
C ILE A 96 2.20 2.30 12.95
N GLY A 97 1.25 2.96 12.27
CA GLY A 97 1.09 4.42 12.35
C GLY A 97 1.74 5.23 11.22
N GLY A 98 2.16 4.58 10.14
CA GLY A 98 2.74 5.25 8.98
C GLY A 98 1.73 6.11 8.21
N ASP A 99 2.20 7.23 7.64
CA ASP A 99 1.36 8.14 6.84
C ASP A 99 1.03 7.52 5.46
N PRO A 100 -0.24 7.32 5.10
CA PRO A 100 -0.64 6.81 3.79
C PRO A 100 -0.11 7.65 2.61
N LYS A 101 0.10 8.96 2.79
CA LYS A 101 0.65 9.84 1.75
C LYS A 101 2.12 9.54 1.48
N VAL A 102 2.87 9.18 2.52
CA VAL A 102 4.27 8.75 2.38
C VAL A 102 4.31 7.41 1.65
N TRP A 103 3.42 6.47 2.00
CA TRP A 103 3.33 5.19 1.30
C TRP A 103 3.04 5.35 -0.21
N ALA A 104 2.13 6.25 -0.55
CA ALA A 104 1.71 6.52 -1.93
C ALA A 104 2.69 7.42 -2.71
N SER A 105 3.69 8.02 -2.06
CA SER A 105 4.68 8.85 -2.74
C SER A 105 5.59 8.00 -3.64
N LYS A 106 6.31 8.64 -4.57
CA LYS A 106 7.28 7.93 -5.42
C LYS A 106 8.44 7.36 -4.60
N GLY A 107 9.10 6.34 -5.15
CA GLY A 107 10.28 5.71 -4.54
C GLY A 107 9.97 4.40 -3.82
N ASN A 108 10.98 3.53 -3.80
CA ASN A 108 10.86 2.15 -3.35
C ASN A 108 11.17 1.95 -1.87
N VAL A 109 11.78 2.94 -1.22
CA VAL A 109 12.08 2.95 0.21
C VAL A 109 11.11 3.89 0.92
N LYS A 110 10.44 3.41 1.98
CA LYS A 110 9.58 4.20 2.87
C LYS A 110 10.06 4.04 4.31
N GLU A 111 10.09 5.13 5.06
CA GLU A 111 10.65 5.15 6.40
C GLU A 111 9.63 5.71 7.40
N HIS A 112 9.53 5.06 8.56
CA HIS A 112 8.65 5.46 9.64
C HIS A 112 9.33 5.30 11.00
N CYS A 113 9.40 6.38 11.78
CA CYS A 113 9.90 6.32 13.15
C CYS A 113 8.88 5.63 14.06
N LEU A 114 9.30 4.54 14.69
CA LEU A 114 8.52 3.80 15.68
C LEU A 114 8.49 4.53 17.03
N ALA A 115 7.51 4.19 17.85
CA ALA A 115 7.33 4.80 19.18
C ALA A 115 8.50 4.54 20.15
N ASP A 116 9.25 3.46 19.94
CA ASP A 116 10.43 3.12 20.74
C ASP A 116 11.74 3.76 20.23
N GLY A 117 11.65 4.60 19.18
CA GLY A 117 12.77 5.34 18.60
C GLY A 117 13.50 4.61 17.47
N ARG A 118 13.15 3.35 17.15
CA ARG A 118 13.70 2.65 15.98
C ARG A 118 13.10 3.14 14.67
N MET A 119 13.80 2.90 13.57
CA MET A 119 13.30 3.18 12.22
C MET A 119 12.72 1.92 11.58
N ALA A 120 11.47 1.96 11.13
CA ALA A 120 10.90 0.95 10.25
C ALA A 120 11.17 1.35 8.79
N VAL A 121 11.87 0.47 8.06
CA VAL A 121 12.35 0.71 6.70
C VAL A 121 11.68 -0.29 5.78
N PHE A 122 10.77 0.20 4.94
CA PHE A 122 10.02 -0.61 3.99
C PHE A 122 10.65 -0.50 2.61
N ILE A 123 10.99 -1.63 2.02
CA ILE A 123 11.58 -1.74 0.68
C ILE A 123 10.58 -2.51 -0.20
N LYS A 124 9.96 -1.82 -1.16
CA LYS A 124 8.83 -2.34 -1.94
C LYS A 124 9.19 -3.34 -3.04
N ASP A 125 10.22 -3.04 -3.82
CA ASP A 125 10.62 -3.86 -4.96
C ASP A 125 12.12 -3.77 -5.17
N LEU A 126 12.83 -4.88 -4.92
CA LEU A 126 14.26 -4.97 -5.17
C LEU A 126 14.61 -4.95 -6.66
N SER A 127 13.70 -5.36 -7.54
CA SER A 127 13.95 -5.49 -8.97
C SER A 127 14.07 -4.13 -9.68
N GLU A 128 13.57 -3.06 -9.06
CA GLU A 128 13.70 -1.69 -9.58
C GLU A 128 15.00 -0.99 -9.13
N PHE A 129 15.79 -1.60 -8.24
CA PHE A 129 17.05 -1.03 -7.81
C PHE A 129 18.13 -1.24 -8.88
N ASN A 130 18.69 -0.14 -9.37
CA ASN A 130 19.80 -0.14 -10.32
C ASN A 130 21.06 0.36 -9.60
N GLY A 131 22.11 -0.47 -9.53
CA GLY A 131 23.42 -0.06 -8.99
C GLY A 131 23.38 0.33 -7.51
N ASP A 132 23.95 1.49 -7.17
CA ASP A 132 24.29 1.92 -5.80
C ASP A 132 23.10 1.96 -4.81
N GLU A 133 21.86 2.18 -5.28
CA GLU A 133 20.67 2.16 -4.41
C GLU A 133 20.35 0.75 -3.87
N SER A 134 20.68 -0.29 -4.65
CA SER A 134 20.55 -1.70 -4.25
C SER A 134 21.49 -1.99 -3.09
N ASP A 135 22.75 -1.56 -3.23
CA ASP A 135 23.81 -1.85 -2.27
C ASP A 135 23.49 -1.25 -0.91
N PHE A 136 22.98 -0.02 -0.86
CA PHE A 136 22.56 0.60 0.40
C PHE A 136 21.40 -0.16 1.07
N SER A 137 20.41 -0.58 0.30
CA SER A 137 19.24 -1.30 0.81
C SER A 137 19.60 -2.69 1.33
N LEU A 138 20.46 -3.41 0.61
CA LEU A 138 20.99 -4.70 1.03
C LEU A 138 21.92 -4.57 2.25
N GLN A 139 22.73 -3.51 2.31
CA GLN A 139 23.59 -3.25 3.46
C GLN A 139 22.78 -2.97 4.74
N ARG A 140 21.66 -2.25 4.65
CA ARG A 140 20.75 -2.07 5.79
C ARG A 140 20.18 -3.39 6.28
N LEU A 141 19.75 -4.26 5.35
CA LEU A 141 19.29 -5.59 5.69
C LEU A 141 20.40 -6.42 6.35
N GLU A 142 21.61 -6.40 5.81
CA GLU A 142 22.78 -7.09 6.38
C GLU A 142 23.09 -6.59 7.79
N ASN A 143 23.09 -5.28 8.02
CA ASN A 143 23.34 -4.69 9.34
C ASN A 143 22.26 -5.08 10.36
N SER A 144 20.98 -5.08 9.94
CA SER A 144 19.84 -5.46 10.79
C SER A 144 19.84 -6.95 11.15
N VAL A 145 20.34 -7.83 10.26
CA VAL A 145 20.31 -9.28 10.45
C VAL A 145 21.62 -9.84 11.04
N LEU A 146 22.78 -9.41 10.52
CA LEU A 146 24.09 -9.94 10.88
C LEU A 146 24.89 -8.99 11.77
N GLY A 147 24.72 -7.68 11.59
CA GLY A 147 25.46 -6.65 12.33
C GLY A 147 25.00 -6.45 13.77
N GLY A 148 23.84 -7.00 14.15
CA GLY A 148 23.24 -6.80 15.47
C GLY A 148 22.72 -5.37 15.69
N ASP A 149 22.57 -4.60 14.60
CA ASP A 149 22.01 -3.26 14.65
C ASP A 149 20.48 -3.34 14.76
N ASN A 150 19.98 -3.06 15.96
CA ASN A 150 18.54 -3.04 16.24
C ASN A 150 17.97 -1.63 16.18
N SER A 151 18.71 -0.62 15.69
CA SER A 151 18.17 0.73 15.50
C SER A 151 17.17 0.78 14.35
N GLU A 152 17.23 -0.19 13.44
CA GLU A 152 16.34 -0.31 12.29
C GLU A 152 15.70 -1.70 12.21
N ILE A 153 14.45 -1.73 11.77
CA ILE A 153 13.77 -2.95 11.32
C ILE A 153 13.49 -2.80 9.82
N VAL A 154 14.05 -3.72 9.03
CA VAL A 154 13.86 -3.72 7.58
C VAL A 154 12.70 -4.66 7.23
N ILE A 155 11.77 -4.16 6.41
CA ILE A 155 10.64 -4.90 5.86
C ILE A 155 10.80 -4.93 4.35
N LEU A 156 11.00 -6.13 3.80
CA LEU A 156 11.25 -6.38 2.39
C LEU A 156 10.05 -7.08 1.74
N VAL A 157 9.71 -6.70 0.51
CA VAL A 157 8.56 -7.21 -0.26
C VAL A 157 8.98 -7.64 -1.66
#